data_AF-A0A7J4NZP9-F1
#
_entry.id   AF-A0A7J4NZP9-F1
#
_cell.length_a   1.000
_cell.length_b   1.000
_cell.length_c   1.000
_cell.angle_alpha   90.00
_cell.angle_beta   90.00
_cell.angle_gamma   90.00
#
_symmetry.space_group_name_H-M   'P 1'
#
loop_
_entity.id
_entity.type
_entity.pdbx_description
1 polymer ?
#
loop_
_entity_poly.entity_id
_entity_poly.type
_entity_poly.pdbx_seq_one_letter_code
_entity_poly.pdbx_strand_id
1 'polypeptide(L)' 'MPAFDVGRVCVKTSGRDAGKRCVVVDLMDKNFALVTGPKEVSGVRRRRVNVNHLTPLDEKVAIEKGASDEQVVALLKK' A
#
# COMPACT_ATOMS: atom_id res chain seq x y z
N MET A 1 12.79 -14.02 -5.23
CA MET A 1 13.07 -12.72 -4.60
C MET A 1 11.72 -12.04 -4.34
N PRO A 2 11.28 -11.88 -3.09
CA PRO A 2 9.93 -11.38 -2.82
C PRO A 2 9.90 -9.87 -3.09
N ALA A 3 9.55 -9.47 -4.31
CA ALA A 3 9.56 -8.06 -4.72
C ALA A 3 8.50 -7.21 -3.98
N PHE A 4 7.45 -7.86 -3.50
CA PHE A 4 6.40 -7.26 -2.70
C PHE A 4 6.19 -8.12 -1.46
N ASP A 5 6.33 -7.49 -0.31
CA ASP A 5 6.05 -8.08 1.00
C ASP A 5 5.01 -7.19 1.68
N VAL A 6 4.22 -7.78 2.57
CA VAL A 6 3.17 -7.06 3.29
C VAL A 6 3.81 -5.92 4.09
N GLY A 7 3.22 -4.74 4.01
CA GLY A 7 3.71 -3.53 4.65
C GLY A 7 4.74 -2.73 3.88
N ARG A 8 5.05 -3.10 2.63
CA ARG A 8 5.86 -2.24 1.77
C ARG A 8 5.07 -0.99 1.36
N VAL A 9 5.72 0.17 1.44
CA VAL A 9 5.17 1.43 0.92
C VAL A 9 5.35 1.44 -0.60
N CYS A 10 4.31 1.87 -1.30
CA CYS A 10 4.29 1.97 -2.75
C CYS A 10 3.71 3.32 -3.16
N VAL A 11 4.16 3.85 -4.28
CA VAL A 11 3.52 4.99 -4.93
C VAL A 11 2.77 4.49 -6.15
N LYS A 12 1.54 4.95 -6.33
CA LYS A 12 0.83 4.72 -7.59
C LYS A 12 1.40 5.62 -8.67
N THR A 13 1.88 5.03 -9.75
CA THR A 13 2.37 5.75 -10.92
C THR A 13 1.22 6.14 -11.86
N SER A 14 0.13 5.36 -11.86
CA SER A 14 -0.97 5.50 -12.84
C SER A 14 -2.38 5.46 -12.21
N GLY A 15 -3.29 6.27 -12.75
CA GLY A 15 -4.72 6.31 -12.42
C GLY A 15 -5.17 7.57 -11.65
N ARG A 16 -6.43 7.58 -11.16
CA ARG A 16 -6.98 8.71 -10.37
C ARG A 16 -6.21 9.05 -9.10
N ASP A 17 -5.43 8.09 -8.59
CA ASP A 17 -4.60 8.24 -7.40
C ASP A 17 -3.10 8.29 -7.75
N ALA A 18 -2.74 8.65 -8.98
CA ALA A 18 -1.35 8.81 -9.39
C ALA A 18 -0.63 9.85 -8.50
N GLY A 19 0.58 9.53 -8.07
CA GLY A 19 1.40 10.35 -7.18
C GLY A 19 1.09 10.19 -5.68
N LYS A 20 0.05 9.43 -5.30
CA LYS A 20 -0.28 9.18 -3.89
C LYS A 20 0.50 7.99 -3.36
N ARG A 21 0.94 8.12 -2.09
CA ARG A 21 1.57 7.05 -1.33
C ARG A 21 0.53 6.06 -0.83
N CYS A 22 0.87 4.78 -0.82
CA CYS A 22 -0.01 3.72 -0.39
C CYS A 22 0.80 2.63 0.31
N VAL A 23 0.14 1.78 1.09
CA VAL A 23 0.76 0.65 1.79
C VAL A 23 0.06 -0.62 1.34
N VAL A 24 0.84 -1.67 1.08
CA VAL A 24 0.31 -3.00 0.73
C VAL A 24 -0.09 -3.72 2.01
N VAL A 25 -1.38 -4.00 2.19
CA VAL A 25 -1.93 -4.68 3.38
C VAL A 25 -1.98 -6.19 3.20
N ASP A 26 -2.24 -6.61 1.97
CA ASP A 26 -2.35 -8.03 1.64
C ASP A 26 -1.97 -8.28 0.18
N LEU A 27 -1.34 -9.42 -0.08
CA LEU A 27 -1.03 -9.89 -1.42
C LEU A 27 -1.96 -11.06 -1.72
N MET A 28 -3.04 -10.78 -2.46
CA MET A 28 -3.99 -11.83 -2.81
C MET A 28 -3.44 -12.75 -3.90
N ASP A 29 -2.70 -12.20 -4.86
CA ASP A 29 -2.18 -12.91 -6.03
C ASP A 29 -0.82 -12.38 -6.47
N LYS A 30 -0.19 -13.05 -7.45
CA LYS A 30 1.08 -12.61 -8.06
C LYS A 30 1.00 -11.23 -8.70
N ASN A 31 -0.19 -10.84 -9.21
CA ASN A 31 -0.39 -9.57 -9.91
C ASN A 31 -1.28 -8.58 -9.14
N PHE A 32 -2.00 -9.01 -8.11
CA PHE A 32 -2.95 -8.14 -7.41
C PHE A 32 -2.58 -7.98 -5.93
N ALA A 33 -2.44 -6.73 -5.52
CA ALA A 33 -2.23 -6.34 -4.14
C ALA A 33 -3.46 -5.61 -3.60
N LEU A 34 -3.81 -5.89 -2.35
CA LEU A 34 -4.73 -5.09 -1.58
C LEU A 34 -3.95 -3.92 -1.00
N VAL A 35 -4.25 -2.73 -1.51
CA VAL A 35 -3.58 -1.52 -1.11
C VAL A 35 -4.53 -0.71 -0.23
N THR A 36 -4.02 -0.18 0.87
CA THR A 36 -4.70 0.86 1.63
C THR A 36 -3.85 2.13 1.66
N GLY A 37 -4.52 3.26 1.81
CA GLY A 37 -3.88 4.50 2.21
C GLY A 37 -4.81 5.19 3.20
N PRO A 38 -4.29 5.81 4.27
CA PRO A 38 -5.13 6.62 5.13
C PRO A 38 -5.87 7.66 4.29
N LYS A 39 -7.20 7.71 4.37
CA LYS A 39 -8.00 8.74 3.69
C LYS A 39 -7.57 10.15 4.09
N GLU A 40 -7.14 10.30 5.34
CA GLU A 40 -6.69 11.56 5.93
C GLU A 40 -5.33 12.04 5.39
N VAL A 41 -4.46 11.13 4.94
CA VAL A 41 -3.07 11.47 4.56
C VAL A 41 -2.86 11.37 3.05
N SER A 42 -3.42 10.34 2.41
CA SER A 42 -3.18 10.05 0.99
C SER A 42 -4.48 9.99 0.17
N GLY A 43 -5.65 9.89 0.80
CA GLY A 43 -6.94 9.88 0.10
C GLY A 43 -7.20 8.62 -0.73
N VAL A 44 -6.40 7.57 -0.57
CA VAL A 44 -6.52 6.31 -1.32
C VAL A 44 -7.47 5.37 -0.59
N ARG A 45 -8.60 5.03 -1.19
CA ARG A 45 -9.51 4.03 -0.61
C ARG A 45 -8.91 2.63 -0.70
N ARG A 46 -9.22 1.78 0.29
CA ARG A 46 -8.87 0.35 0.26
C ARG A 46 -9.37 -0.28 -1.04
N ARG A 47 -8.44 -0.67 -1.91
CA ARG A 47 -8.73 -1.10 -3.28
C ARG A 47 -7.75 -2.19 -3.69
N ARG A 48 -8.24 -3.13 -4.50
CA ARG A 48 -7.39 -4.04 -5.27
C ARG A 48 -6.72 -3.29 -6.43
N VAL A 49 -5.40 -3.33 -6.47
CA VAL A 49 -4.59 -2.67 -7.49
C VAL A 49 -3.64 -3.70 -8.08
N ASN A 50 -3.38 -3.57 -9.38
CA ASN A 50 -2.38 -4.37 -10.04
C ASN A 50 -0.99 -3.87 -9.63
N VAL A 51 -0.08 -4.79 -9.30
CA VAL A 51 1.31 -4.49 -8.94
C VAL A 51 2.06 -3.72 -10.02
N ASN A 52 1.68 -3.88 -11.29
CA ASN A 52 2.27 -3.13 -12.41
C ASN A 52 2.06 -1.61 -12.31
N HIS A 53 1.06 -1.14 -11.56
CA HIS A 53 0.79 0.29 -11.37
C HIS A 53 1.36 0.84 -10.06
N LEU A 54 2.12 0.00 -9.33
CA LEU A 54 2.71 0.32 -8.05
C LEU A 54 4.23 0.32 -8.22
N THR A 55 4.85 1.43 -7.85
CA THR A 55 6.29 1.50 -7.71
C THR A 55 6.62 1.30 -6.23
N PRO A 56 7.27 0.19 -5.84
CA PRO A 56 7.64 -0.02 -4.44
C PRO A 56 8.73 1.00 -4.05
N LEU A 57 8.60 1.54 -2.84
CA LEU A 57 9.67 2.27 -2.18
C LEU A 57 10.49 1.32 -1.30
N ASP A 58 11.67 1.78 -0.89
CA ASP A 58 12.54 1.06 0.06
C ASP A 58 12.05 1.14 1.51
N GLU A 59 11.02 1.95 1.76
CA GLU A 59 10.35 2.03 3.06
C GLU A 59 9.48 0.77 3.28
N LYS A 60 9.82 0.02 4.32
CA LYS A 60 9.05 -1.12 4.79
C LYS A 60 8.46 -0.82 6.15
N VAL A 61 7.16 -0.96 6.25
CA VAL A 61 6.42 -0.95 7.51
C VAL A 61 6.18 -2.41 7.90
N ALA A 62 6.50 -2.79 9.14
CA ALA A 62 6.13 -4.09 9.65
C ALA A 62 4.65 -4.07 10.06
N ILE A 63 3.77 -4.58 9.19
CA ILE A 63 2.35 -4.79 9.51
C ILE A 63 1.98 -6.26 9.31
N GLU A 64 1.00 -6.70 10.08
CA GLU A 64 0.41 -8.03 9.93
C GLU A 64 -0.58 -8.07 8.75
N LYS A 65 -0.77 -9.25 8.15
CA LYS A 65 -1.72 -9.47 7.06
C LYS A 65 -3.13 -9.09 7.50
N GLY A 66 -3.74 -8.14 6.80
CA GLY A 66 -5.09 -7.67 7.10
C GLY A 66 -5.17 -6.49 8.07
N ALA A 67 -4.05 -5.82 8.37
CA ALA A 67 -4.00 -4.63 9.21
C ALA A 67 -5.10 -3.60 8.89
N SER A 68 -5.73 -3.09 9.94
CA SER A 68 -6.80 -2.09 9.87
C SER A 68 -6.26 -0.72 9.49
N ASP A 69 -7.10 0.10 8.85
CA ASP A 69 -6.74 1.43 8.37
C ASP A 69 -6.15 2.33 9.48
N GLU A 70 -6.58 2.14 10.74
CA GLU A 70 -6.08 2.85 11.94
C GLU A 70 -4.61 2.52 12.27
N GLN A 71 -4.21 1.25 12.15
CA GLN A 71 -2.83 0.83 12.41
C GLN A 71 -1.87 1.41 11.36
N VAL A 72 -2.33 1.50 10.11
CA VAL A 72 -1.56 2.08 9.01
C VAL A 72 -1.40 3.59 9.18
N VAL A 73 -2.42 4.30 9.72
CA VAL A 73 -2.31 5.74 10.04
C VAL A 73 -1.28 5.99 11.15
N ALA A 74 -1.30 5.17 12.21
CA ALA A 74 -0.38 5.31 13.34
C ALA A 74 1.09 5.12 12.94
N LEU A 75 1.36 4.20 11.99
CA LEU A 75 2.70 3.91 11.50
C LEU A 75 3.24 4.99 10.53
N LEU A 76 2.36 5.72 9.84
CA LEU A 76 2.74 6.82 8.95
C LEU A 76 2.94 8.17 9.66
N LYS A 77 2.57 8.29 10.95
CA LYS A 77 2.67 9.54 11.74
C LYS A 77 3.95 9.67 12.56
N LYS A 78 4.97 8.85 12.34
CA LYS A 78 6.24 8.89 13.09
C LYS A 78 7.39 9.43 12.26
#